data_AF-A0A645F143-F1
#
_entry.id   AF-A0A645F143-F1
#
_cell.length_a   1.000
_cell.length_b   1.000
_cell.length_c   1.000
_cell.angle_alpha   90.00
_cell.angle_beta   90.00
_cell.angle_gamma   90.00
#
_symmetry.space_group_name_H-M   'P 1'
#
loop_
_entity.id
_entity.type
_entity.pdbx_description
1 polymer ?
#
loop_
_entity_poly.entity_id
_entity_poly.type
_entity_poly.pdbx_seq_one_letter_code
_entity_poly.pdbx_strand_id
1 'polypeptide(L)'
;MRGFYKTAYNRFYIDEVYLFITKKVIFNGISRSFAWFDRHVIDGAMNGLGWLTTRTSGAVRGFQSGSVQWYAWVFLLGTLLITILAII
;
A
#
# COMPACT_ATOMS: atom_id res chain seq x y z
N MET A 1 28.53 -37.29 40.33
CA MET A 1 28.78 -36.28 39.27
C MET A 1 27.91 -36.53 38.03
N ARG A 2 26.57 -36.53 38.14
CA ARG A 2 25.64 -36.84 37.04
C ARG A 2 24.95 -35.59 36.42
N GLY A 3 25.01 -34.44 37.11
CA GLY A 3 24.34 -33.21 36.67
C GLY A 3 24.99 -32.58 35.43
N PHE A 4 26.32 -32.42 35.45
CA PHE A 4 27.08 -31.78 34.35
C PHE A 4 27.01 -32.53 33.02
N TYR A 5 26.93 -33.86 33.05
CA TYR A 5 26.79 -34.67 31.83
C TYR A 5 25.42 -34.47 31.15
N LYS A 6 24.37 -34.24 31.94
CA LYS A 6 23.00 -34.07 31.42
C LYS A 6 22.81 -32.70 30.75
N THR A 7 23.48 -31.66 31.25
CA THR A 7 23.48 -30.31 30.62
C THR A 7 24.33 -30.25 29.36
N ALA A 8 25.47 -30.93 29.32
CA ALA A 8 26.30 -31.02 28.12
C ALA A 8 25.60 -31.80 26.99
N TYR A 9 24.86 -32.86 27.34
CA TYR A 9 24.07 -33.64 26.38
C TYR A 9 22.89 -32.83 25.78
N ASN A 10 22.31 -31.90 26.54
CA ASN A 10 21.20 -31.05 26.10
C ASN A 10 21.65 -29.75 25.40
N ARG A 11 22.84 -29.73 24.76
CA ARG A 11 23.40 -28.55 24.06
C ARG A 11 23.28 -27.26 24.88
N PHE A 12 23.50 -27.34 26.19
CA PHE A 12 23.44 -26.18 27.09
C PHE A 12 22.13 -25.37 27.04
N TYR A 13 21.01 -25.93 26.55
CA TYR A 13 19.72 -25.23 26.41
C TYR A 13 19.77 -23.96 25.51
N ILE A 14 20.88 -23.73 24.80
CA ILE A 14 21.09 -22.53 23.97
C ILE A 14 20.06 -22.49 22.83
N ASP A 15 19.80 -23.64 22.20
CA ASP A 15 18.83 -23.75 21.10
C ASP A 15 17.40 -23.41 21.57
N GLU A 16 17.01 -23.81 22.79
CA GLU A 16 15.69 -23.55 23.36
C GLU A 16 15.50 -22.08 23.74
N VAL A 17 16.55 -21.44 24.28
CA VAL A 17 16.56 -19.99 24.56
C VAL A 17 16.51 -19.19 23.25
N TYR A 18 17.25 -19.59 22.22
CA TYR A 18 17.19 -18.96 20.89
C TYR A 18 15.79 -19.04 20.30
N LEU A 19 15.17 -20.22 20.32
CA LEU A 19 13.79 -20.44 19.87
C LEU A 19 12.77 -19.62 20.67
N PHE A 20 12.97 -19.48 21.99
CA PHE A 20 12.10 -18.69 22.86
C PHE A 20 12.19 -17.19 22.54
N ILE A 21 13.40 -16.65 22.37
CA ILE A 21 13.61 -15.25 22.05
C ILE A 21 13.04 -14.93 20.67
N THR A 22 13.41 -15.70 19.65
CA THR A 22 12.93 -15.45 18.29
C THR A 22 11.42 -15.62 18.16
N LYS A 23 10.86 -16.76 18.56
CA LYS A 23 9.41 -17.00 18.37
C LYS A 23 8.52 -16.24 19.33
N LYS A 24 8.91 -16.07 20.59
CA LYS A 24 8.01 -15.52 21.60
C LYS A 24 8.13 -14.01 21.73
N VAL A 25 9.35 -13.47 21.64
CA VAL A 25 9.60 -12.03 21.79
C VAL A 25 9.47 -11.32 20.45
N ILE A 26 10.19 -11.78 19.42
CA ILE A 26 10.25 -11.06 18.13
C ILE A 26 8.97 -11.27 17.32
N PHE A 27 8.57 -12.52 17.09
CA PHE A 27 7.38 -12.81 16.27
C PHE A 27 6.08 -12.30 16.92
N ASN A 28 5.92 -12.46 18.23
CA ASN A 28 4.66 -12.08 18.88
C ASN A 28 4.59 -10.59 19.26
N GLY A 29 5.72 -9.96 19.56
CA GLY A 29 5.79 -8.54 19.93
C GLY A 29 5.88 -7.59 18.74
N ILE A 30 6.85 -7.82 17.85
CA ILE A 30 7.18 -6.88 16.78
C ILE A 30 6.39 -7.23 15.51
N SER A 31 6.43 -8.49 15.10
CA SER A 31 5.84 -8.90 13.82
C SER A 31 4.33 -8.70 13.78
N ARG A 32 3.63 -8.85 14.92
CA ARG A 32 2.19 -8.69 15.01
C ARG A 32 1.75 -7.23 14.84
N SER A 33 2.50 -6.29 15.40
CA SER A 33 2.24 -4.85 15.28
C SER A 33 2.48 -4.36 13.85
N PHE A 34 3.58 -4.78 13.22
CA PHE A 34 3.85 -4.46 11.81
C PHE A 34 2.81 -5.08 10.87
N ALA A 35 2.42 -6.34 11.10
CA ALA A 35 1.38 -7.01 10.31
C ALA A 35 -0.03 -6.41 10.52
N TRP A 36 -0.28 -5.73 11.65
CA TRP A 36 -1.50 -4.97 11.85
C TRP A 36 -1.47 -3.64 11.09
N PHE A 37 -0.33 -2.94 11.16
CA PHE A 37 -0.12 -1.67 10.46
C PHE A 37 -0.26 -1.83 8.94
N ASP A 38 0.41 -2.83 8.35
CA ASP A 38 0.30 -3.13 6.92
C ASP A 38 -1.15 -3.38 6.50
N ARG A 39 -1.85 -4.26 7.22
CA ARG A 39 -3.25 -4.61 6.93
C ARG A 39 -4.29 -3.52 7.17
N HIS A 40 -3.98 -2.49 7.95
CA HIS A 40 -4.95 -1.42 8.22
C HIS A 40 -4.59 -0.13 7.48
N VAL A 41 -3.31 0.23 7.46
CA VAL A 41 -2.84 1.50 6.90
C VAL A 41 -2.52 1.33 5.42
N ILE A 42 -1.76 0.29 5.06
CA ILE A 42 -1.34 0.09 3.66
C ILE A 42 -2.51 -0.43 2.82
N ASP A 43 -3.21 -1.45 3.30
CA ASP A 43 -4.43 -1.94 2.63
C ASP A 43 -5.50 -0.84 2.55
N GLY A 44 -5.68 -0.05 3.61
CA GLY A 44 -6.61 1.08 3.64
C GLY A 44 -6.25 2.15 2.60
N ALA A 45 -4.96 2.50 2.50
CA ALA A 45 -4.46 3.45 1.53
C ALA A 45 -4.64 2.94 0.09
N MET A 46 -4.30 1.68 -0.18
CA MET A 46 -4.48 1.08 -1.51
C MET A 46 -5.95 1.03 -1.93
N ASN A 47 -6.84 0.59 -1.03
CA ASN A 47 -8.29 0.59 -1.29
C ASN A 47 -8.83 2.00 -1.51
N GLY A 48 -8.34 2.99 -0.74
CA GLY A 48 -8.69 4.40 -0.91
C GLY A 48 -8.26 4.96 -2.27
N LEU A 49 -7.04 4.67 -2.71
CA LEU A 49 -6.55 5.04 -4.04
C LEU A 49 -7.34 4.37 -5.16
N GLY A 50 -7.69 3.09 -4.99
CA GLY A 50 -8.56 2.37 -5.92
C GLY A 50 -9.92 3.05 -6.04
N TRP A 51 -10.57 3.35 -4.90
CA TRP A 51 -11.85 4.04 -4.86
C TRP A 51 -11.79 5.42 -5.52
N LEU A 52 -10.74 6.20 -5.23
CA LEU A 52 -10.53 7.52 -5.83
C LEU A 52 -10.41 7.42 -7.34
N THR A 53 -9.60 6.47 -7.83
CA THR A 53 -9.36 6.25 -9.27
C THR A 53 -10.65 5.84 -9.98
N THR A 54 -11.46 4.96 -9.39
CA THR A 54 -12.75 4.57 -9.97
C THR A 54 -13.74 5.73 -9.97
N ARG A 55 -13.77 6.54 -8.91
CA ARG A 55 -14.63 7.73 -8.83
C ARG A 55 -14.24 8.80 -9.84
N THR A 56 -12.95 9.10 -9.99
CA THR A 56 -12.46 10.05 -10.98
C THR A 56 -12.71 9.53 -12.39
N SER A 57 -12.48 8.24 -12.65
CA SER A 57 -12.81 7.61 -13.92
C SER A 57 -14.31 7.73 -14.24
N GLY A 58 -15.19 7.48 -13.28
CA GLY A 58 -16.64 7.66 -13.44
C GLY A 58 -17.04 9.10 -13.78
N ALA A 59 -16.42 10.09 -13.14
CA ALA A 59 -16.66 11.51 -13.42
C ALA A 59 -16.15 11.92 -14.82
N VAL A 60 -14.97 11.44 -15.21
CA VAL A 60 -14.36 11.73 -16.53
C VAL A 60 -15.11 11.03 -17.66
N ARG A 61 -15.69 9.84 -17.40
CA ARG A 61 -16.43 9.06 -18.41
C ARG A 61 -17.61 9.83 -19.01
N GLY A 62 -18.26 10.70 -18.25
CA GLY A 62 -19.35 11.55 -18.74
C GLY A 62 -18.91 12.59 -19.79
N PHE A 63 -17.63 13.00 -19.77
CA PHE A 63 -17.08 13.92 -20.78
C PHE A 63 -16.86 13.24 -22.13
N GLN A 64 -16.81 11.92 -22.17
CA GLN A 64 -16.73 11.13 -23.41
C GLN A 64 -18.14 10.75 -23.87
N SER A 65 -18.91 11.75 -24.33
CA SER A 65 -20.30 11.59 -24.80
C SER A 65 -20.43 10.85 -26.14
N GLY A 66 -19.31 10.53 -26.81
CA GLY A 66 -19.28 9.89 -28.13
C GLY A 66 -19.75 10.77 -29.29
N SER A 67 -20.20 12.00 -29.00
CA SER A 67 -20.62 12.99 -30.00
C SER A 67 -19.42 13.75 -30.54
N VAL A 68 -19.20 13.65 -31.86
CA VAL A 68 -18.13 14.38 -32.57
C VAL A 68 -18.27 15.91 -32.40
N GLN A 69 -19.50 16.41 -32.28
CA GLN A 69 -19.77 17.83 -32.08
C GLN A 69 -19.19 18.36 -30.75
N TRP A 70 -19.27 17.59 -29.66
CA TRP A 70 -18.72 18.00 -28.37
C TRP A 70 -17.19 18.15 -28.42
N TYR A 71 -16.50 17.20 -29.06
CA TYR A 71 -15.05 17.30 -29.27
C TYR A 71 -14.66 18.52 -30.11
N ALA A 72 -15.42 18.83 -31.16
CA ALA A 72 -15.17 20.01 -31.99
C ALA A 72 -15.31 21.33 -31.19
N TRP A 73 -16.33 21.43 -30.32
CA TRP A 73 -16.51 22.60 -29.45
C TRP A 73 -15.36 22.78 -28.46
N VAL A 74 -14.93 21.71 -27.80
CA VAL A 74 -13.79 21.75 -26.86
C VAL A 74 -12.50 22.17 -27.58
N PHE A 75 -12.27 21.64 -28.79
CA PHE A 75 -11.10 22.00 -29.59
C PHE A 75 -11.11 23.49 -29.97
N LEU A 76 -12.22 24.00 -30.51
CA LEU A 76 -12.33 25.41 -30.91
C LEU A 76 -12.14 26.36 -29.73
N LEU A 77 -12.81 26.09 -28.60
CA LEU A 77 -12.64 26.89 -27.38
C LEU A 77 -11.20 26.83 -26.85
N GLY A 78 -10.60 25.63 -26.83
CA GLY A 78 -9.22 25.44 -26.40
C GLY A 78 -8.23 26.23 -27.25
N THR A 79 -8.35 26.17 -28.58
CA THR A 79 -7.48 26.93 -29.49
C THR A 79 -7.67 28.44 -29.32
N LEU A 80 -8.91 28.93 -29.25
CA LEU A 80 -9.19 30.36 -29.02
C LEU A 80 -8.61 30.87 -27.70
N LEU A 81 -8.73 30.08 -26.63
CA LEU A 81 -8.23 30.47 -25.32
C LEU A 81 -6.70 30.55 -25.30
N ILE A 82 -6.02 29.57 -25.92
CA ILE A 82 -4.56 29.56 -26.05
C ILE A 82 -4.07 30.74 -26.89
N THR A 83 -4.72 31.05 -28.01
CA THR A 83 -4.29 32.17 -28.86
C THR A 83 -4.49 33.52 -28.17
N ILE A 84 -5.59 33.71 -27.43
CA ILE A 84 -5.83 34.92 -26.64
C ILE A 84 -4.77 35.06 -25.54
N LEU A 85 -4.47 33.99 -24.79
CA LEU A 85 -3.42 34.00 -23.77
C LEU A 85 -2.01 34.23 -24.32
N ALA A 86 -1.75 33.82 -25.58
CA ALA A 86 -0.44 34.01 -26.21
C ALA A 86 -0.26 35.44 -26.78
N ILE A 87 -1.36 36.14 -27.07
CA ILE A 87 -1.35 37.49 -27.64
C ILE A 87 -1.38 38.57 -26.55
N ILE A 88 -2.02 38.28 -25.41
CA ILE A 88 -2.01 39.11 -24.19
C ILE A 88 -0.64 38.99 -23.50
#